data_AF-A0A6P9EQQ2-F1
#
_entry.id   AF-A0A6P9EQQ2-F1
#
_cell.length_a   1.000
_cell.length_b   1.000
_cell.length_c   1.000
_cell.angle_alpha   90.00
_cell.angle_beta   90.00
_cell.angle_gamma   90.00
#
_symmetry.space_group_name_H-M   'P 1'
#
loop_
_entity.id
_entity.type
_entity.pdbx_description
1 polymer ?
#
loop_
_entity_poly.entity_id
_entity_poly.type
_entity_poly.pdbx_seq_one_letter_code
_entity_poly.pdbx_strand_id
1 'polypeptide(L)'
;MYCLSSDEDRTLELSPLSEKMNRTRNIQETLEEEFEQQRVEVDKYWKTTELPETPTKIVEAFKAMVGSCIIHGSTKKLLSIDVLKNKNVLLFISDVMDISVEEISILKPIFDGIRDKDDPYKIVWIPIVEHWTDDMQAKFDMLQSKMPWYILQGFPPTVADIQIMKNEYCSLKNKPIVVVINPQGEVVHPNALRMIRLFGMKAFPFTAEAEKKIMPEGLRSQVRGRLNMPNSGPRQDNKNYTFKCYGIANTLEAEFTHHLHIIRRYLASNSDPEIRINMNLIGAGNSGWVELCKGTHGDIVAVGDQGTKILNVLEKFDYWKNSVNQFGFDICFMDCYERLQAGRLP
;
A
#
# COMPACT_ATOMS: atom_id res chain seq x y z
N MET A 1 -38.63 -60.19 -13.55
CA MET A 1 -37.52 -60.33 -12.58
C MET A 1 -36.32 -59.69 -13.25
N TYR A 2 -35.99 -58.46 -12.86
CA TYR A 2 -34.80 -57.75 -13.36
C TYR A 2 -33.60 -58.20 -12.53
N CYS A 3 -32.54 -58.66 -13.19
CA CYS A 3 -31.23 -58.88 -12.60
C CYS A 3 -30.22 -57.90 -13.20
N LEU A 4 -29.41 -57.35 -12.29
CA LEU A 4 -28.37 -56.35 -12.45
C LEU A 4 -27.06 -56.90 -13.02
N SER A 5 -26.18 -55.93 -13.35
CA SER A 5 -24.74 -56.00 -13.65
C SER A 5 -24.39 -56.36 -15.09
N SER A 6 -23.45 -55.68 -15.75
CA SER A 6 -22.30 -54.92 -15.27
C SER A 6 -21.97 -53.79 -16.24
N ASP A 7 -21.56 -52.62 -15.73
CA ASP A 7 -20.77 -51.68 -16.53
C ASP A 7 -19.58 -51.20 -15.70
N GLU A 8 -18.45 -51.12 -16.40
CA GLU A 8 -17.08 -51.24 -15.93
C GLU A 8 -16.55 -50.02 -15.15
N ASP A 9 -15.72 -50.35 -14.17
CA ASP A 9 -14.85 -49.48 -13.39
C ASP A 9 -13.88 -48.69 -14.31
N ARG A 10 -14.08 -47.37 -14.41
CA ARG A 10 -13.04 -46.44 -14.89
C ARG A 10 -12.52 -45.63 -13.71
N THR A 11 -11.50 -46.16 -13.04
CA THR A 11 -10.70 -45.43 -12.06
C THR A 11 -9.92 -44.32 -12.76
N LEU A 12 -10.38 -43.08 -12.60
CA LEU A 12 -9.67 -41.87 -13.03
C LEU A 12 -8.33 -41.76 -12.28
N GLU A 13 -7.22 -41.74 -13.00
CA GLU A 13 -5.89 -41.56 -12.42
C GLU A 13 -5.73 -40.15 -11.80
N LEU A 14 -5.74 -40.09 -10.48
CA LEU A 14 -5.67 -38.86 -9.67
C LEU A 14 -4.26 -38.22 -9.62
N SER A 15 -3.24 -38.89 -10.15
CA SER A 15 -1.83 -38.48 -10.02
C SER A 15 -1.51 -37.13 -10.70
N PRO A 16 -1.92 -36.85 -11.96
CA PRO A 16 -1.61 -35.58 -12.62
C PRO A 16 -2.36 -34.38 -12.00
N LEU A 17 -3.54 -34.64 -11.41
CA LEU A 17 -4.36 -33.64 -10.72
C LEU A 17 -3.75 -33.25 -9.37
N SER A 18 -3.29 -34.25 -8.61
CA SER A 18 -2.55 -34.07 -7.36
C SER A 18 -1.31 -33.19 -7.54
N GLU A 19 -0.49 -33.45 -8.56
CA GLU A 19 0.69 -32.62 -8.84
C GLU A 19 0.34 -31.18 -9.18
N LYS A 20 -0.73 -30.97 -9.96
CA LYS A 20 -1.19 -29.64 -10.35
C LYS A 20 -1.78 -28.86 -9.17
N MET A 21 -2.51 -29.52 -8.28
CA MET A 21 -3.01 -28.95 -7.03
C MET A 21 -1.86 -28.55 -6.10
N ASN A 22 -0.85 -29.39 -5.96
CA ASN A 22 0.32 -29.11 -5.11
C ASN A 22 1.16 -27.95 -5.65
N ARG A 23 1.34 -27.84 -6.98
CA ARG A 23 2.00 -26.67 -7.59
C ARG A 23 1.21 -25.39 -7.35
N THR A 24 -0.12 -25.44 -7.53
CA THR A 24 -0.99 -24.27 -7.33
C THR A 24 -0.97 -23.80 -5.88
N ARG A 25 -1.04 -24.75 -4.93
CA ARG A 25 -0.94 -24.49 -3.50
C ARG A 25 0.42 -23.88 -3.12
N ASN A 26 1.53 -24.44 -3.60
CA ASN A 26 2.85 -23.88 -3.31
C ASN A 26 3.04 -22.48 -3.90
N ILE A 27 2.51 -22.20 -5.10
CA ILE A 27 2.52 -20.85 -5.69
C ILE A 27 1.72 -19.89 -4.81
N GLN A 28 0.56 -20.32 -4.31
CA GLN A 28 -0.30 -19.51 -3.45
C GLN A 28 0.36 -19.23 -2.08
N GLU A 29 0.97 -20.23 -1.46
CA GLU A 29 1.76 -20.10 -0.22
C GLU A 29 2.95 -19.13 -0.42
N THR A 30 3.65 -19.21 -1.55
CA THR A 30 4.78 -18.30 -1.87
C THR A 30 4.29 -16.85 -2.04
N LEU A 31 3.17 -16.65 -2.75
CA LEU A 31 2.59 -15.33 -2.95
C LEU A 31 2.07 -14.73 -1.63
N GLU A 32 1.45 -15.53 -0.77
CA GLU A 32 0.99 -15.11 0.56
C GLU A 32 2.16 -14.73 1.48
N GLU A 33 3.26 -15.49 1.46
CA GLU A 33 4.50 -15.15 2.17
C GLU A 33 5.11 -13.83 1.66
N GLU A 34 5.12 -13.61 0.34
CA GLU A 34 5.59 -12.35 -0.25
C GLU A 34 4.72 -11.15 0.16
N PHE A 35 3.39 -11.30 0.15
CA PHE A 35 2.46 -10.26 0.60
C PHE A 35 2.62 -9.96 2.10
N GLU A 36 2.82 -10.99 2.92
CA GLU A 36 2.99 -10.83 4.36
C GLU A 36 4.33 -10.18 4.69
N GLN A 37 5.41 -10.57 4.00
CA GLN A 37 6.71 -9.90 4.12
C GLN A 37 6.61 -8.42 3.73
N GLN A 38 5.91 -8.09 2.64
CA GLN A 38 5.65 -6.71 2.26
C GLN A 38 4.83 -5.96 3.31
N ARG A 39 3.81 -6.59 3.90
CA ARG A 39 2.97 -5.99 4.94
C ARG A 39 3.75 -5.72 6.23
N VAL A 40 4.55 -6.69 6.68
CA VAL A 40 5.44 -6.57 7.85
C VAL A 40 6.52 -5.52 7.62
N GLU A 41 7.08 -5.44 6.41
CA GLU A 41 8.07 -4.41 6.07
C GLU A 41 7.44 -3.02 6.05
N VAL A 42 6.24 -2.89 5.50
CA VAL A 42 5.43 -1.65 5.50
C VAL A 42 5.07 -1.22 6.93
N ASP A 43 4.65 -2.14 7.79
CA ASP A 43 4.27 -1.86 9.18
C ASP A 43 5.50 -1.55 10.06
N LYS A 44 6.60 -2.29 9.92
CA LYS A 44 7.90 -2.00 10.57
C LYS A 44 8.44 -0.65 10.13
N TYR A 45 8.31 -0.31 8.86
CA TYR A 45 8.69 0.98 8.32
C TYR A 45 7.81 2.09 8.90
N TRP A 46 6.48 1.93 8.93
CA TRP A 46 5.56 2.94 9.45
C TRP A 46 5.71 3.18 10.96
N LYS A 47 6.06 2.14 11.73
CA LYS A 47 6.33 2.23 13.18
C LYS A 47 7.65 2.90 13.53
N THR A 48 8.59 2.97 12.59
CA THR A 48 9.96 3.48 12.84
C THR A 48 10.30 4.72 12.03
N THR A 49 9.38 5.19 11.19
CA THR A 49 9.55 6.39 10.36
C THR A 49 8.72 7.50 10.98
N GLU A 50 9.30 8.20 11.96
CA GLU A 50 9.00 9.63 12.06
C GLU A 50 9.34 10.20 10.67
N LEU A 51 8.33 10.64 9.91
CA LEU A 51 8.60 11.40 8.69
C LEU A 51 9.33 12.65 9.17
N PRO A 52 10.61 12.88 8.80
CA PRO A 52 11.24 14.13 9.17
C PRO A 52 10.39 15.26 8.59
N GLU A 53 10.35 16.38 9.32
CA GLU A 53 9.86 17.63 8.78
C GLU A 53 10.60 17.88 7.46
N THR A 54 9.88 17.66 6.36
CA THR A 54 10.11 18.03 4.95
C THR A 54 11.57 18.09 4.46
N PRO A 55 11.93 17.47 3.31
CA PRO A 55 13.24 17.68 2.69
C PRO A 55 13.35 19.06 2.01
N THR A 56 13.02 20.13 2.73
CA THR A 56 12.96 21.50 2.21
C THR A 56 14.33 21.93 1.74
N LYS A 57 15.41 21.54 2.44
CA LYS A 57 16.75 22.00 2.09
C LYS A 57 17.28 21.33 0.83
N ILE A 58 16.99 20.05 0.59
CA ILE A 58 17.28 19.37 -0.68
C ILE A 58 16.56 20.07 -1.83
N VAL A 59 15.30 20.47 -1.63
CA VAL A 59 14.53 21.19 -2.65
C VAL A 59 15.06 22.61 -2.88
N GLU A 60 15.46 23.31 -1.83
CA GLU A 60 16.11 24.62 -1.92
C GLU A 60 17.45 24.53 -2.65
N ALA A 61 18.28 23.55 -2.32
CA ALA A 61 19.53 23.30 -3.02
C ALA A 61 19.28 22.90 -4.49
N PHE A 62 18.23 22.13 -4.77
CA PHE A 62 17.78 21.86 -6.14
C PHE A 62 17.38 23.13 -6.90
N LYS A 63 16.64 24.03 -6.27
CA LYS A 63 16.28 25.34 -6.86
C LYS A 63 17.48 26.26 -7.03
N ALA A 64 18.48 26.19 -6.16
CA ALA A 64 19.70 26.97 -6.26
C ALA A 64 20.56 26.56 -7.48
N MET A 65 20.35 25.36 -8.02
CA MET A 65 21.01 24.86 -9.24
C MET A 65 20.38 25.37 -10.55
N VAL A 66 19.55 26.42 -10.50
CA VAL A 66 19.07 27.10 -11.71
C VAL A 66 20.27 27.63 -12.51
N GLY A 67 20.45 27.13 -13.74
CA GLY A 67 21.62 27.40 -14.59
C GLY A 67 22.62 26.24 -14.69
N SER A 68 22.47 25.20 -13.86
CA SER A 68 23.22 23.94 -14.01
C SER A 68 22.71 23.11 -15.18
N CYS A 69 23.46 22.06 -15.50
CA CYS A 69 23.10 21.12 -16.55
C CYS A 69 22.58 19.79 -16.00
N ILE A 70 21.67 19.16 -16.74
CA ILE A 70 21.14 17.83 -16.46
C ILE A 70 21.37 16.92 -17.66
N ILE A 71 21.58 15.63 -17.41
CA ILE A 71 21.70 14.63 -18.47
C ILE A 71 20.31 14.09 -18.81
N HIS A 72 20.02 14.00 -20.11
CA HIS A 72 18.90 13.19 -20.58
C HIS A 72 19.29 11.72 -20.61
N GLY A 73 18.66 10.88 -19.78
CA GLY A 73 19.05 9.49 -19.55
C GLY A 73 19.14 8.62 -20.82
N SER A 74 18.15 8.71 -21.72
CA SER A 74 18.17 7.95 -22.99
C SER A 74 19.22 8.41 -23.99
N THR A 75 19.43 9.71 -24.16
CA THR A 75 20.30 10.25 -25.23
C THR A 75 21.71 10.58 -24.73
N LYS A 76 21.91 10.58 -23.41
CA LYS A 76 23.13 11.02 -22.71
C LYS A 76 23.54 12.46 -23.03
N LYS A 77 22.64 13.26 -23.62
CA LYS A 77 22.88 14.66 -23.92
C LYS A 77 22.81 15.50 -22.65
N LEU A 78 23.73 16.45 -22.55
CA LEU A 78 23.70 17.50 -21.55
C LEU A 78 22.71 18.59 -21.96
N LEU A 79 21.81 18.97 -21.07
CA LEU A 79 20.75 19.94 -21.30
C LEU A 79 20.73 20.97 -20.16
N SER A 80 20.23 22.18 -20.45
CA SER A 80 19.92 23.13 -19.38
C SER A 80 18.78 22.60 -18.51
N ILE A 81 18.85 22.82 -17.20
CA ILE A 81 17.78 22.48 -16.24
C ILE A 81 16.45 23.17 -16.58
N ASP A 82 16.48 24.21 -17.42
CA ASP A 82 15.32 24.93 -17.95
C ASP A 82 14.28 24.04 -18.63
N VAL A 83 14.64 22.84 -19.09
CA VAL A 83 13.67 21.85 -19.61
C VAL A 83 12.63 21.41 -18.55
N LEU A 84 12.87 21.72 -17.28
CA LEU A 84 11.95 21.46 -16.16
C LEU A 84 11.05 22.67 -15.84
N LYS A 85 11.24 23.83 -16.48
CA LYS A 85 10.42 25.03 -16.23
C LYS A 85 8.95 24.74 -16.51
N ASN A 86 8.08 25.22 -15.62
CA ASN A 86 6.63 25.05 -15.68
C ASN A 86 6.16 23.58 -15.63
N LYS A 87 7.01 22.67 -15.14
CA LYS A 87 6.66 21.25 -14.96
C LYS A 87 6.52 20.92 -13.47
N ASN A 88 5.68 19.93 -13.18
CA ASN A 88 5.79 19.20 -11.93
C ASN A 88 7.01 18.27 -12.02
N VAL A 89 7.74 18.11 -10.94
CA VAL A 89 8.98 17.31 -10.94
C VAL A 89 8.94 16.29 -9.81
N LEU A 90 9.15 15.02 -10.17
CA LEU A 90 9.44 13.93 -9.25
C LEU A 90 10.96 13.87 -9.07
N LEU A 91 11.46 14.41 -7.96
CA LEU A 91 12.85 14.29 -7.55
C LEU A 91 13.06 12.93 -6.91
N PHE A 92 13.61 12.00 -7.67
CA PHE A 92 14.06 10.72 -7.16
C PHE A 92 15.45 10.88 -6.54
N ILE A 93 15.55 10.75 -5.23
CA ILE A 93 16.80 10.98 -4.49
C ILE A 93 17.23 9.65 -3.87
N SER A 94 18.49 9.27 -4.09
CA SER A 94 19.04 8.04 -3.50
C SER A 94 20.55 8.12 -3.35
N ASP A 95 21.10 7.39 -2.39
CA ASP A 95 22.52 7.03 -2.42
C ASP A 95 22.78 6.08 -3.62
N VAL A 96 23.93 6.24 -4.27
CA VAL A 96 24.31 5.40 -5.42
C VAL A 96 24.56 3.94 -4.99
N MET A 97 25.00 3.72 -3.75
CA MET A 97 25.30 2.40 -3.22
C MET A 97 24.07 1.69 -2.67
N ASP A 98 23.09 2.42 -2.14
CA ASP A 98 21.92 1.85 -1.46
C ASP A 98 20.66 1.73 -2.35
N ILE A 99 20.80 1.91 -3.66
CA ILE A 99 19.72 1.74 -4.64
C ILE A 99 19.90 0.51 -5.52
N SER A 100 18.81 -0.22 -5.77
CA SER A 100 18.77 -1.40 -6.64
C SER A 100 18.14 -1.15 -8.03
N VAL A 101 18.38 -2.05 -8.99
CA VAL A 101 17.79 -1.99 -10.34
C VAL A 101 16.27 -2.23 -10.30
N GLU A 102 15.80 -3.03 -9.34
CA GLU A 102 14.39 -3.28 -9.07
C GLU A 102 13.70 -1.99 -8.63
N GLU A 103 14.32 -1.24 -7.71
CA GLU A 103 13.78 0.04 -7.24
C GLU A 103 13.68 1.08 -8.36
N ILE A 104 14.67 1.12 -9.26
CA ILE A 104 14.62 1.94 -10.48
C ILE A 104 13.46 1.49 -11.38
N SER A 105 13.25 0.18 -11.51
CA SER A 105 12.26 -0.36 -12.43
C SER A 105 10.82 -0.03 -12.03
N ILE A 106 10.56 0.26 -10.75
CA ILE A 106 9.27 0.75 -10.25
C ILE A 106 8.88 2.09 -10.90
N LEU A 107 9.85 2.92 -11.28
CA LEU A 107 9.60 4.24 -11.88
C LEU A 107 9.40 4.19 -13.40
N LYS A 108 9.70 3.07 -14.09
CA LYS A 108 9.51 2.98 -15.55
C LYS A 108 8.04 3.09 -15.97
N PRO A 109 7.09 2.32 -15.37
CA PRO A 109 5.68 2.49 -15.68
C PRO A 109 5.16 3.89 -15.36
N ILE A 110 5.75 4.57 -14.38
CA ILE A 110 5.41 5.96 -14.05
C ILE A 110 5.91 6.90 -15.14
N PHE A 111 7.17 6.75 -15.56
CA PHE A 111 7.77 7.53 -16.63
C PHE A 111 6.98 7.44 -17.94
N ASP A 112 6.52 6.24 -18.30
CA ASP A 112 5.71 6.04 -19.49
C ASP A 112 4.31 6.66 -19.29
N GLY A 113 3.65 6.37 -18.16
CA GLY A 113 2.30 6.85 -17.89
C GLY A 113 2.16 8.37 -17.77
N ILE A 114 3.20 9.10 -17.33
CA ILE A 114 3.17 10.57 -17.29
C ILE A 114 3.38 11.23 -18.66
N ARG A 115 4.08 10.56 -19.59
CA ARG A 115 4.29 11.08 -20.96
C ARG A 115 2.98 11.13 -21.75
N ASP A 116 2.06 10.23 -21.44
CA ASP A 116 0.73 10.15 -22.06
C ASP A 116 -0.25 11.25 -21.58
N LYS A 117 0.18 12.15 -20.68
CA LYS A 117 -0.65 13.18 -20.03
C LYS A 117 -0.36 14.61 -20.49
N ASP A 118 0.07 14.80 -21.73
CA ASP A 118 0.53 16.10 -22.29
C ASP A 118 1.81 16.65 -21.62
N ASP A 119 2.64 15.75 -21.05
CA ASP A 119 3.96 16.03 -20.47
C ASP A 119 4.06 17.09 -19.33
N PRO A 120 3.10 17.21 -18.38
CA PRO A 120 3.21 18.17 -17.27
C PRO A 120 4.16 17.71 -16.15
N TYR A 121 4.65 16.47 -16.18
CA TYR A 121 5.50 15.88 -15.14
C TYR A 121 6.82 15.37 -15.70
N LYS A 122 7.92 15.59 -14.98
CA LYS A 122 9.25 15.04 -15.27
C LYS A 122 9.80 14.27 -14.07
N ILE A 123 10.63 13.26 -14.32
CA ILE A 123 11.39 12.55 -13.29
C ILE A 123 12.85 13.00 -13.39
N VAL A 124 13.46 13.32 -12.25
CA VAL A 124 14.88 13.68 -12.13
C VAL A 124 15.52 12.82 -11.06
N TRP A 125 16.58 12.08 -11.39
CA TRP A 125 17.39 11.39 -10.40
C TRP A 125 18.46 12.32 -9.83
N ILE A 126 18.53 12.39 -8.51
CA ILE A 126 19.55 13.08 -7.71
C ILE A 126 20.37 12.02 -6.99
N PRO A 127 21.55 11.65 -7.51
CA PRO A 127 22.46 10.74 -6.81
C PRO A 127 23.07 11.44 -5.59
N ILE A 128 23.06 10.80 -4.43
CA ILE A 128 23.77 11.22 -3.23
C ILE A 128 25.07 10.43 -3.14
N VAL A 129 26.20 11.12 -3.17
CA VAL A 129 27.56 10.55 -3.08
C VAL A 129 28.41 11.57 -2.33
N GLU A 130 29.10 11.13 -1.29
CA GLU A 130 30.00 12.00 -0.53
C GLU A 130 31.39 12.05 -1.18
N HIS A 131 31.93 10.90 -1.53
CA HIS A 131 33.24 10.73 -2.13
C HIS A 131 33.15 9.70 -3.24
N TRP A 132 33.55 10.08 -4.45
CA TRP A 132 33.56 9.16 -5.56
C TRP A 132 34.70 8.15 -5.42
N THR A 133 34.37 6.88 -5.59
CA THR A 133 35.31 5.80 -5.84
C THR A 133 35.06 5.24 -7.24
N ASP A 134 36.04 4.51 -7.78
CA ASP A 134 35.88 3.86 -9.10
C ASP A 134 34.68 2.89 -9.10
N ASP A 135 34.46 2.18 -8.00
CA ASP A 135 33.31 1.28 -7.84
C ASP A 135 31.98 2.04 -7.83
N MET A 136 31.91 3.19 -7.15
CA MET A 136 30.73 4.05 -7.15
C MET A 136 30.47 4.63 -8.52
N GLN A 137 31.52 5.00 -9.26
CA GLN A 137 31.40 5.49 -10.63
C GLN A 137 30.86 4.40 -11.56
N ALA A 138 31.41 3.18 -11.48
CA ALA A 138 30.92 2.05 -12.25
C ALA A 138 29.46 1.71 -11.92
N LYS A 139 29.08 1.75 -10.63
CA LYS A 139 27.69 1.54 -10.20
C LYS A 139 26.78 2.66 -10.70
N PHE A 140 27.21 3.92 -10.60
CA PHE A 140 26.48 5.05 -11.15
C PHE A 140 26.21 4.88 -12.64
N ASP A 141 27.24 4.59 -13.45
CA ASP A 141 27.11 4.42 -14.89
C ASP A 141 26.14 3.28 -15.24
N MET A 142 26.21 2.18 -14.48
CA MET A 142 25.32 1.03 -14.60
C MET A 142 23.86 1.40 -14.28
N LEU A 143 23.59 2.09 -13.16
CA LEU A 143 22.24 2.56 -12.80
C LEU A 143 21.72 3.58 -13.82
N GLN A 144 22.57 4.53 -14.21
CA GLN A 144 22.27 5.58 -15.18
C GLN A 144 21.88 5.00 -16.54
N SER A 145 22.43 3.85 -16.94
CA SER A 145 22.04 3.14 -18.17
C SER A 145 20.60 2.62 -18.15
N LYS A 146 19.99 2.46 -16.97
CA LYS A 146 18.64 1.92 -16.79
C LYS A 146 17.56 3.01 -16.67
N MET A 147 17.96 4.28 -16.65
CA MET A 147 17.08 5.42 -16.43
C MET A 147 16.85 6.19 -17.75
N PRO A 148 15.63 6.19 -18.30
CA PRO A 148 15.31 6.96 -19.50
C PRO A 148 15.06 8.46 -19.21
N TRP A 149 14.83 8.81 -17.94
CA TRP A 149 14.52 10.17 -17.48
C TRP A 149 15.76 11.03 -17.22
N TYR A 150 15.59 12.21 -16.61
CA TYR A 150 16.68 13.16 -16.39
C TYR A 150 17.52 12.80 -15.17
N ILE A 151 18.80 13.12 -15.23
CA ILE A 151 19.75 12.83 -14.16
C ILE A 151 20.51 14.11 -13.88
N LEU A 152 20.55 14.52 -12.62
CA LEU A 152 21.34 15.66 -12.21
C LEU A 152 22.83 15.31 -12.39
N GLN A 153 23.53 16.08 -13.23
CA GLN A 153 24.97 15.91 -13.44
C GLN A 153 25.72 17.06 -12.77
N GLY A 154 26.79 16.72 -12.06
CA GLY A 154 27.47 17.65 -11.20
C GLY A 154 26.71 17.74 -9.89
N PHE A 155 27.37 17.32 -8.82
CA PHE A 155 26.90 17.60 -7.47
C PHE A 155 26.66 19.11 -7.31
N PRO A 156 25.85 19.53 -6.33
CA PRO A 156 25.65 20.93 -6.03
C PRO A 156 26.94 21.75 -6.14
N PRO A 157 26.87 22.99 -6.64
CA PRO A 157 28.03 23.80 -6.98
C PRO A 157 28.99 24.05 -5.80
N THR A 158 28.57 23.75 -4.57
CA THR A 158 29.40 23.89 -3.37
C THR A 158 29.34 22.65 -2.46
N VAL A 159 30.43 22.41 -1.73
CA VAL A 159 30.54 21.37 -0.68
C VAL A 159 29.44 21.53 0.39
N ALA A 160 29.02 22.76 0.67
CA ALA A 160 27.97 23.05 1.66
C ALA A 160 26.62 22.49 1.23
N ASP A 161 26.24 22.64 -0.04
CA ASP A 161 24.97 22.13 -0.56
C ASP A 161 24.95 20.59 -0.60
N ILE A 162 26.08 19.95 -0.91
CA ILE A 162 26.26 18.49 -0.82
C ILE A 162 26.03 18.03 0.62
N GLN A 163 26.62 18.74 1.58
CA GLN A 163 26.53 18.39 2.99
C GLN A 163 25.14 18.63 3.56
N ILE A 164 24.44 19.67 3.09
CA ILE A 164 23.02 19.91 3.40
C ILE A 164 22.15 18.78 2.85
N MET A 165 22.29 18.46 1.56
CA MET A 165 21.52 17.38 0.93
C MET A 165 21.80 16.03 1.60
N LYS A 166 23.07 15.75 1.92
CA LYS A 166 23.49 14.53 2.59
C LYS A 166 22.98 14.46 4.03
N ASN A 167 23.13 15.50 4.84
CA ASN A 167 22.68 15.48 6.23
C ASN A 167 21.17 15.25 6.33
N GLU A 168 20.40 15.92 5.46
CA GLU A 168 18.95 15.73 5.37
C GLU A 168 18.59 14.34 4.83
N TYR A 169 19.28 13.84 3.81
CA TYR A 169 19.10 12.47 3.31
C TYR A 169 19.50 11.38 4.34
N CYS A 170 20.59 11.56 5.08
CA CYS A 170 21.03 10.61 6.11
C CYS A 170 20.04 10.52 7.28
N SER A 171 19.35 11.62 7.61
CA SER A 171 18.25 11.61 8.58
C SER A 171 17.09 10.70 8.15
N LEU A 172 16.95 10.44 6.84
CA LEU A 172 15.96 9.53 6.25
C LEU A 172 16.42 8.07 6.22
N LYS A 173 17.46 7.71 6.99
CA LYS A 173 18.04 6.35 7.07
C LYS A 173 18.53 5.81 5.71
N ASN A 174 19.02 6.69 4.84
CA ASN A 174 19.59 6.37 3.53
C ASN A 174 18.67 5.61 2.56
N LYS A 175 17.34 5.64 2.76
CA LYS A 175 16.40 5.02 1.82
C LYS A 175 16.10 5.95 0.65
N PRO A 176 15.92 5.43 -0.58
CA PRO A 176 15.50 6.26 -1.70
C PRO A 176 14.14 6.91 -1.41
N ILE A 177 13.96 8.13 -1.89
CA ILE A 177 12.72 8.89 -1.76
C ILE A 177 12.33 9.53 -3.09
N VAL A 178 11.06 9.88 -3.24
CA VAL A 178 10.57 10.68 -4.38
C VAL A 178 9.86 11.92 -3.85
N VAL A 179 10.48 13.08 -3.97
CA VAL A 179 9.82 14.36 -3.62
C VAL A 179 9.06 14.87 -4.83
N VAL A 180 7.83 15.34 -4.65
CA VAL A 180 7.04 15.91 -5.75
C VAL A 180 6.94 17.41 -5.56
N ILE A 181 7.33 18.14 -6.61
CA ILE A 181 7.39 19.61 -6.63
C ILE A 181 6.47 20.11 -7.75
N ASN A 182 5.73 21.20 -7.50
CA ASN A 182 4.89 21.86 -8.51
C ASN A 182 5.68 22.89 -9.35
N PRO A 183 5.10 23.45 -10.43
CA PRO A 183 5.73 24.50 -11.24
C PRO A 183 6.21 25.73 -10.48
N GLN A 184 5.59 26.05 -9.34
CA GLN A 184 5.95 27.16 -8.45
C GLN A 184 7.16 26.83 -7.56
N GLY A 185 7.64 25.59 -7.60
CA GLY A 185 8.73 25.09 -6.78
C GLY A 185 8.28 24.62 -5.39
N GLU A 186 6.99 24.52 -5.11
CA GLU A 186 6.50 24.11 -3.80
C GLU A 186 6.43 22.58 -3.71
N VAL A 187 6.75 22.05 -2.53
CA VAL A 187 6.65 20.61 -2.26
C VAL A 187 5.18 20.24 -2.09
N VAL A 188 4.64 19.49 -3.05
CA VAL A 188 3.27 18.96 -3.01
C VAL A 188 3.20 17.53 -2.48
N HIS A 189 4.35 16.84 -2.39
CA HIS A 189 4.48 15.60 -1.64
C HIS A 189 5.92 15.37 -1.15
N PRO A 190 6.16 15.16 0.16
CA PRO A 190 7.52 15.03 0.70
C PRO A 190 8.17 13.67 0.41
N ASN A 191 7.39 12.58 0.23
CA ASN A 191 7.93 11.28 -0.22
C ASN A 191 6.87 10.39 -0.91
N ALA A 192 6.68 10.54 -2.22
CA ALA A 192 5.70 9.82 -3.03
C ALA A 192 6.13 8.40 -3.41
N LEU A 193 7.38 7.99 -3.14
CA LEU A 193 7.89 6.69 -3.57
C LEU A 193 7.00 5.54 -3.06
N ARG A 194 6.48 5.68 -1.85
CA ARG A 194 5.59 4.69 -1.24
C ARG A 194 4.27 4.53 -2.00
N MET A 195 3.55 5.62 -2.28
CA MET A 195 2.29 5.54 -3.01
C MET A 195 2.50 5.03 -4.45
N ILE A 196 3.65 5.38 -5.04
CA ILE A 196 4.07 4.86 -6.34
C ILE A 196 4.27 3.34 -6.27
N ARG A 197 4.93 2.82 -5.24
CA ARG A 197 5.11 1.36 -5.05
C ARG A 197 3.78 0.63 -4.92
N LEU A 198 2.86 1.17 -4.13
CA LEU A 198 1.59 0.50 -3.80
C LEU A 198 0.55 0.60 -4.92
N PHE A 199 0.49 1.74 -5.62
CA PHE A 199 -0.63 2.06 -6.51
C PHE A 199 -0.19 2.38 -7.94
N GLY A 200 1.11 2.50 -8.20
CA GLY A 200 1.64 2.87 -9.51
C GLY A 200 1.01 4.15 -10.04
N MET A 201 0.65 4.15 -11.32
CA MET A 201 -0.02 5.28 -11.99
C MET A 201 -1.41 5.63 -11.42
N LYS A 202 -2.05 4.74 -10.65
CA LYS A 202 -3.35 5.07 -10.02
C LYS A 202 -3.21 6.18 -8.98
N ALA A 203 -2.01 6.36 -8.41
CA ALA A 203 -1.73 7.43 -7.44
C ALA A 203 -1.47 8.81 -8.08
N PHE A 204 -1.44 8.91 -9.41
CA PHE A 204 -1.35 10.20 -10.09
C PHE A 204 -2.48 11.15 -9.63
N PRO A 205 -2.23 12.43 -9.31
CA PRO A 205 -1.03 13.25 -9.59
C PRO A 205 0.12 13.19 -8.57
N PHE A 206 0.18 12.17 -7.71
CA PHE A 206 1.22 11.95 -6.70
C PHE A 206 1.34 13.07 -5.64
N THR A 207 0.26 13.82 -5.40
CA THR A 207 0.18 14.83 -4.35
C THR A 207 -0.27 14.23 -3.01
N ALA A 208 -0.09 14.96 -1.91
CA ALA A 208 -0.58 14.53 -0.60
C ALA A 208 -2.09 14.31 -0.60
N GLU A 209 -2.84 15.11 -1.35
CA GLU A 209 -4.28 14.99 -1.54
C GLU A 209 -4.65 13.75 -2.35
N ALA A 210 -3.85 13.40 -3.36
CA ALA A 210 -4.03 12.19 -4.14
C ALA A 210 -3.76 10.94 -3.28
N GLU A 211 -2.66 10.95 -2.51
CA GLU A 211 -2.32 9.88 -1.55
C GLU A 211 -3.46 9.68 -0.56
N LYS A 212 -3.99 10.78 -0.01
CA LYS A 212 -5.17 10.75 0.84
C LYS A 212 -6.35 10.07 0.13
N LYS A 213 -6.70 10.44 -1.09
CA LYS A 213 -7.88 9.88 -1.76
C LYS A 213 -7.75 8.39 -2.09
N ILE A 214 -6.53 7.93 -2.41
CA ILE A 214 -6.29 6.54 -2.83
C ILE A 214 -6.01 5.60 -1.65
N MET A 215 -5.57 6.12 -0.51
CA MET A 215 -5.33 5.30 0.68
C MET A 215 -6.65 4.91 1.36
N PRO A 216 -6.91 3.58 1.55
CA PRO A 216 -8.03 3.09 2.33
C PRO A 216 -8.01 3.69 3.75
N GLU A 217 -9.17 4.11 4.24
CA GLU A 217 -9.28 4.92 5.45
C GLU A 217 -8.94 4.12 6.74
N GLY A 218 -9.10 2.79 6.72
CA GLY A 218 -8.54 1.85 7.70
C GLY A 218 -7.01 1.85 7.87
N LEU A 219 -6.24 2.30 6.86
CA LEU A 219 -4.79 2.52 6.99
C LEU A 219 -4.45 3.89 7.60
N ARG A 220 -5.38 4.85 7.51
CA ARG A 220 -5.22 6.22 8.02
C ARG A 220 -5.56 6.34 9.51
N SER A 221 -6.51 5.56 10.00
CA SER A 221 -6.98 5.57 11.39
C SER A 221 -5.93 5.03 12.39
N GLN A 222 -4.93 4.25 11.95
CA GLN A 222 -3.76 3.92 12.77
C GLN A 222 -2.82 5.10 13.03
N VAL A 223 -2.90 6.18 12.24
CA VAL A 223 -2.01 7.35 12.33
C VAL A 223 -2.55 8.42 13.30
N ARG A 224 -3.86 8.49 13.56
CA ARG A 224 -4.43 9.47 14.50
C ARG A 224 -4.63 8.95 15.94
N GLY A 225 -4.72 7.64 16.14
CA GLY A 225 -5.15 7.05 17.43
C GLY A 225 -4.06 6.64 18.42
N ARG A 226 -2.77 6.73 18.10
CA ARG A 226 -1.68 6.14 18.91
C ARG A 226 -0.82 7.10 19.73
N LEU A 227 -1.34 8.28 20.11
CA LEU A 227 -0.63 9.09 21.11
C LEU A 227 -0.82 8.62 22.56
N ASN A 228 -1.71 7.67 22.85
CA ASN A 228 -1.84 7.09 24.19
C ASN A 228 -2.45 5.69 24.14
N MET A 229 -1.66 4.61 24.15
CA MET A 229 -2.03 3.34 24.78
C MET A 229 -0.78 2.49 25.09
N PRO A 230 -0.77 1.72 26.20
CA PRO A 230 0.42 1.06 26.71
C PRO A 230 0.83 -0.15 25.86
N ASN A 231 2.15 -0.36 25.79
CA ASN A 231 2.83 -1.51 25.21
C ASN A 231 2.19 -2.84 25.69
N SER A 232 1.59 -3.59 24.77
CA SER A 232 1.38 -5.04 24.91
C SER A 232 2.02 -5.72 23.71
N GLY A 233 2.76 -6.80 23.97
CA GLY A 233 3.77 -7.41 23.10
C GLY A 233 3.27 -7.98 21.77
N PRO A 234 4.07 -8.86 21.11
CA PRO A 234 3.81 -9.30 19.75
C PRO A 234 2.45 -10.01 19.65
N ARG A 235 1.49 -9.35 19.00
CA ARG A 235 0.15 -9.89 18.73
C ARG A 235 0.27 -10.95 17.64
N GLN A 236 -0.05 -12.19 17.97
CA GLN A 236 -0.47 -13.18 16.96
C GLN A 236 -1.66 -12.60 16.19
N ASP A 237 -1.65 -12.68 14.87
CA ASP A 237 -2.75 -12.23 14.01
C ASP A 237 -4.00 -13.07 14.26
N ASN A 238 -4.77 -12.65 15.26
CA ASN A 238 -5.97 -13.36 15.67
C ASN A 238 -7.10 -13.07 14.67
N LYS A 239 -7.39 -14.05 13.81
CA LYS A 239 -8.42 -14.00 12.76
C LYS A 239 -9.83 -14.38 13.26
N ASN A 240 -10.04 -14.27 14.58
CA ASN A 240 -11.32 -14.49 15.20
C ASN A 240 -12.08 -13.17 15.33
N TYR A 241 -13.24 -13.07 14.70
CA TYR A 241 -14.09 -11.89 14.68
C TYR A 241 -15.40 -12.19 15.40
N THR A 242 -15.85 -11.28 16.26
CA THR A 242 -17.09 -11.46 17.02
C THR A 242 -17.95 -10.22 16.91
N PHE A 243 -19.17 -10.40 16.39
CA PHE A 243 -20.23 -9.39 16.43
C PHE A 243 -20.94 -9.45 17.78
N LYS A 244 -20.64 -8.51 18.66
CA LYS A 244 -21.34 -8.36 19.94
C LYS A 244 -22.54 -7.46 19.72
N CYS A 245 -23.74 -8.02 19.89
CA CYS A 245 -25.00 -7.34 19.65
C CYS A 245 -25.68 -7.07 20.98
N TYR A 246 -25.78 -5.81 21.36
CA TYR A 246 -26.33 -5.39 22.64
C TYR A 246 -27.77 -4.96 22.45
N GLY A 247 -28.76 -5.67 23.00
CA GLY A 247 -30.18 -5.26 22.98
C GLY A 247 -30.72 -4.87 21.58
N ILE A 248 -30.40 -5.67 20.56
CA ILE A 248 -30.95 -5.52 19.20
C ILE A 248 -32.35 -6.16 19.10
N ALA A 249 -33.21 -5.64 18.22
CA ALA A 249 -34.53 -6.21 17.99
C ALA A 249 -34.44 -7.61 17.34
N ASN A 250 -35.39 -8.51 17.65
CA ASN A 250 -35.40 -9.88 17.12
C ASN A 250 -35.42 -9.95 15.57
N THR A 251 -35.99 -8.96 14.90
CA THR A 251 -35.99 -8.88 13.43
C THR A 251 -34.59 -8.64 12.89
N LEU A 252 -33.83 -7.73 13.51
CA LEU A 252 -32.43 -7.45 13.17
C LEU A 252 -31.51 -8.64 13.49
N GLU A 253 -31.78 -9.37 14.58
CA GLU A 253 -31.04 -10.60 14.89
C GLU A 253 -31.13 -11.63 13.76
N ALA A 254 -32.34 -11.83 13.20
CA ALA A 254 -32.55 -12.76 12.10
C ALA A 254 -31.80 -12.34 10.83
N GLU A 255 -31.82 -11.05 10.50
CA GLU A 255 -31.10 -10.48 9.34
C GLU A 255 -29.58 -10.62 9.49
N PHE A 256 -29.04 -10.29 10.67
CA PHE A 256 -27.62 -10.50 10.97
C PHE A 256 -27.24 -11.97 10.83
N THR A 257 -28.03 -12.87 11.40
CA THR A 257 -27.77 -14.31 11.31
C THR A 257 -27.75 -14.79 9.87
N HIS A 258 -28.68 -14.30 9.04
CA HIS A 258 -28.76 -14.62 7.62
C HIS A 258 -27.49 -14.16 6.87
N HIS A 259 -27.09 -12.90 6.98
CA HIS A 259 -25.93 -12.39 6.26
C HIS A 259 -24.61 -12.98 6.79
N LEU A 260 -24.47 -13.18 8.09
CA LEU A 260 -23.29 -13.84 8.66
C LEU A 260 -23.19 -15.30 8.18
N HIS A 261 -24.32 -15.98 7.96
CA HIS A 261 -24.30 -17.31 7.35
C HIS A 261 -23.76 -17.29 5.92
N ILE A 262 -24.22 -16.35 5.09
CA ILE A 262 -23.72 -16.17 3.71
C ILE A 262 -22.21 -15.93 3.72
N ILE A 263 -21.76 -15.00 4.56
CA ILE A 263 -20.35 -14.64 4.69
C ILE A 263 -19.53 -15.86 5.13
N ARG A 264 -19.93 -16.55 6.21
CA ARG A 264 -19.25 -17.75 6.70
C ARG A 264 -19.12 -18.81 5.61
N ARG A 265 -20.19 -19.08 4.86
CA ARG A 265 -20.19 -20.07 3.79
C ARG A 265 -19.22 -19.69 2.67
N TYR A 266 -19.23 -18.42 2.26
CA TYR A 266 -18.29 -17.92 1.26
C TYR A 266 -16.85 -18.05 1.73
N LEU A 267 -16.54 -17.58 2.95
CA LEU A 267 -15.19 -17.59 3.48
C LEU A 267 -14.66 -19.02 3.66
N ALA A 268 -15.50 -19.94 4.15
CA ALA A 268 -15.12 -21.35 4.28
C ALA A 268 -14.78 -22.03 2.94
N SER A 269 -15.30 -21.51 1.82
CA SER A 269 -15.09 -22.10 0.49
C SER A 269 -14.08 -21.34 -0.37
N ASN A 270 -13.80 -20.06 -0.06
CA ASN A 270 -13.06 -19.16 -0.95
C ASN A 270 -11.99 -18.33 -0.23
N SER A 271 -11.84 -18.47 1.08
CA SER A 271 -10.94 -17.65 1.89
C SER A 271 -10.17 -18.49 2.91
N ASP A 272 -9.31 -17.81 3.66
CA ASP A 272 -8.51 -18.40 4.74
C ASP A 272 -9.39 -19.16 5.76
N PRO A 273 -9.17 -20.48 5.95
CA PRO A 273 -9.97 -21.31 6.84
C PRO A 273 -9.83 -20.94 8.33
N GLU A 274 -8.84 -20.14 8.70
CA GLU A 274 -8.65 -19.66 10.07
C GLU A 274 -9.58 -18.48 10.42
N ILE A 275 -10.22 -17.84 9.44
CA ILE A 275 -11.17 -16.75 9.70
C ILE A 275 -12.41 -17.32 10.37
N ARG A 276 -12.60 -16.94 11.63
CA ARG A 276 -13.78 -17.33 12.42
C ARG A 276 -14.65 -16.12 12.65
N ILE A 277 -15.94 -16.25 12.34
CA ILE A 277 -16.92 -15.18 12.56
C ILE A 277 -17.99 -15.66 13.52
N ASN A 278 -18.08 -15.02 14.68
CA ASN A 278 -19.04 -15.33 15.73
C ASN A 278 -20.01 -14.17 15.91
N MET A 279 -21.16 -14.47 16.52
CA MET A 279 -22.14 -13.48 16.93
C MET A 279 -22.56 -13.79 18.36
N ASN A 280 -22.52 -12.79 19.23
CA ASN A 280 -22.91 -12.91 20.63
C ASN A 280 -24.03 -11.91 20.91
N LEU A 281 -25.16 -12.40 21.41
CA LEU A 281 -26.28 -11.57 21.86
C LEU A 281 -26.09 -11.23 23.34
N ILE A 282 -26.16 -9.93 23.68
CA ILE A 282 -25.88 -9.42 25.01
C ILE A 282 -27.05 -8.54 25.46
N GLY A 283 -27.91 -9.09 26.33
CA GLY A 283 -29.06 -8.40 26.89
C GLY A 283 -30.26 -8.26 25.93
N ALA A 284 -31.44 -7.99 26.48
CA ALA A 284 -32.67 -7.75 25.73
C ALA A 284 -33.05 -6.26 25.78
N GLY A 285 -33.42 -5.66 24.64
CA GLY A 285 -33.80 -4.25 24.55
C GLY A 285 -34.13 -3.79 23.13
N ASN A 286 -34.58 -2.54 22.98
CA ASN A 286 -34.92 -1.91 21.68
C ASN A 286 -34.00 -0.73 21.32
N SER A 287 -32.93 -0.49 22.08
CA SER A 287 -32.01 0.66 21.92
C SER A 287 -30.60 0.23 21.51
N GLY A 288 -30.48 -0.93 20.86
CA GLY A 288 -29.23 -1.67 20.79
C GLY A 288 -28.09 -1.04 20.02
N TRP A 289 -26.91 -1.65 20.11
CA TRP A 289 -25.77 -1.35 19.26
C TRP A 289 -25.01 -2.64 18.96
N VAL A 290 -24.22 -2.61 17.89
CA VAL A 290 -23.43 -3.77 17.48
C VAL A 290 -21.97 -3.35 17.42
N GLU A 291 -21.11 -4.20 17.95
CA GLU A 291 -19.65 -4.05 17.89
C GLU A 291 -19.07 -5.22 17.11
N LEU A 292 -18.20 -4.93 16.14
CA LEU A 292 -17.31 -5.93 15.57
C LEU A 292 -16.00 -5.90 16.36
N CYS A 293 -15.64 -7.02 16.99
CA CYS A 293 -14.38 -7.17 17.69
C CYS A 293 -13.45 -8.14 16.95
N LYS A 294 -12.14 -7.91 17.02
CA LYS A 294 -11.08 -8.81 16.54
C LYS A 294 -10.29 -9.39 17.72
N GLY A 295 -10.03 -10.68 17.62
CA GLY A 295 -9.23 -11.46 18.55
C GLY A 295 -9.88 -11.73 19.90
N THR A 296 -9.16 -12.51 20.72
CA THR A 296 -9.60 -12.98 22.04
C THR A 296 -9.69 -11.87 23.09
N HIS A 297 -8.87 -10.83 22.94
CA HIS A 297 -8.91 -9.64 23.81
C HIS A 297 -9.98 -8.62 23.37
N GLY A 298 -10.62 -8.84 22.21
CA GLY A 298 -11.78 -8.09 21.76
C GLY A 298 -11.48 -6.67 21.30
N ASP A 299 -10.39 -6.47 20.54
CA ASP A 299 -10.09 -5.17 19.94
C ASP A 299 -11.26 -4.71 19.07
N ILE A 300 -11.83 -3.53 19.37
CA ILE A 300 -12.99 -3.02 18.65
C ILE A 300 -12.56 -2.56 17.25
N VAL A 301 -13.17 -3.16 16.23
CA VAL A 301 -12.97 -2.85 14.81
C VAL A 301 -13.99 -1.80 14.37
N ALA A 302 -15.28 -2.04 14.65
CA ALA A 302 -16.39 -1.18 14.23
C ALA A 302 -17.48 -1.12 15.31
N VAL A 303 -18.20 -0.01 15.37
CA VAL A 303 -19.41 0.14 16.22
C VAL A 303 -20.53 0.76 15.39
N GLY A 304 -21.70 0.12 15.36
CA GLY A 304 -22.89 0.60 14.67
C GLY A 304 -24.05 0.88 15.64
N ASP A 305 -24.83 1.92 15.34
CA ASP A 305 -26.04 2.30 16.07
C ASP A 305 -27.24 1.44 15.65
N GLN A 306 -27.96 0.88 16.63
CA GLN A 306 -29.13 0.01 16.43
C GLN A 306 -28.91 -1.16 15.47
N GLY A 307 -27.65 -1.51 15.18
CA GLY A 307 -27.26 -2.58 14.26
C GLY A 307 -27.34 -2.22 12.76
N THR A 308 -28.06 -1.17 12.38
CA THR A 308 -28.35 -0.83 10.97
C THR A 308 -27.10 -0.53 10.13
N LYS A 309 -26.16 0.27 10.65
CA LYS A 309 -24.90 0.60 9.93
C LYS A 309 -24.05 -0.62 9.65
N ILE A 310 -23.96 -1.54 10.61
CA ILE A 310 -23.21 -2.78 10.45
C ILE A 310 -23.95 -3.74 9.52
N LEU A 311 -25.27 -3.83 9.62
CA LEU A 311 -26.08 -4.64 8.73
C LEU A 311 -25.89 -4.23 7.26
N ASN A 312 -25.91 -2.92 6.95
CA ASN A 312 -25.69 -2.43 5.59
C ASN A 312 -24.33 -2.87 5.03
N VAL A 313 -23.29 -3.02 5.86
CA VAL A 313 -22.00 -3.57 5.43
C VAL A 313 -22.10 -5.05 5.07
N LEU A 314 -22.83 -5.81 5.90
CA LEU A 314 -23.06 -7.24 5.68
C LEU A 314 -23.89 -7.48 4.42
N GLU A 315 -24.87 -6.63 4.13
CA GLU A 315 -25.67 -6.67 2.89
C GLU A 315 -24.82 -6.42 1.64
N LYS A 316 -23.84 -5.53 1.74
CA LYS A 316 -22.93 -5.19 0.63
C LYS A 316 -21.75 -6.16 0.51
N PHE A 317 -21.83 -7.35 1.10
CA PHE A 317 -20.73 -8.34 1.09
C PHE A 317 -20.22 -8.65 -0.32
N ASP A 318 -21.09 -8.74 -1.33
CA ASP A 318 -20.68 -8.98 -2.72
C ASP A 318 -19.67 -7.95 -3.26
N TYR A 319 -19.68 -6.73 -2.72
CA TYR A 319 -18.76 -5.67 -3.12
C TYR A 319 -17.33 -5.89 -2.61
N TRP A 320 -17.18 -6.48 -1.43
CA TRP A 320 -15.89 -6.55 -0.73
C TRP A 320 -15.39 -7.98 -0.48
N LYS A 321 -16.20 -9.01 -0.74
CA LYS A 321 -15.85 -10.44 -0.52
C LYS A 321 -14.61 -10.90 -1.27
N ASN A 322 -14.37 -10.40 -2.48
CA ASN A 322 -13.21 -10.80 -3.30
C ASN A 322 -11.89 -10.22 -2.77
N SER A 323 -11.97 -9.18 -1.94
CA SER A 323 -10.83 -8.46 -1.38
C SER A 323 -10.36 -9.05 -0.04
N VAL A 324 -11.17 -9.92 0.58
CA VAL A 324 -10.93 -10.45 1.93
C VAL A 324 -9.62 -11.22 2.03
N ASN A 325 -9.27 -12.02 1.01
CA ASN A 325 -8.02 -12.79 1.02
C ASN A 325 -6.79 -11.91 0.94
N GLN A 326 -6.90 -10.78 0.23
CA GLN A 326 -5.79 -9.87 -0.01
C GLN A 326 -5.57 -8.91 1.16
N PHE A 327 -6.64 -8.41 1.78
CA PHE A 327 -6.54 -7.33 2.76
C PHE A 327 -7.00 -7.72 4.16
N GLY A 328 -7.64 -8.88 4.34
CA GLY A 328 -8.20 -9.31 5.62
C GLY A 328 -9.64 -8.84 5.86
N PHE A 329 -10.37 -9.61 6.66
CA PHE A 329 -11.80 -9.40 6.90
C PHE A 329 -12.11 -8.06 7.57
N ASP A 330 -11.39 -7.70 8.64
CA ASP A 330 -11.58 -6.43 9.36
C ASP A 330 -11.33 -5.22 8.46
N ILE A 331 -10.29 -5.27 7.63
CA ILE A 331 -9.92 -4.15 6.76
C ILE A 331 -10.97 -3.95 5.67
N CYS A 332 -11.42 -5.03 5.03
CA CYS A 332 -12.47 -4.95 4.01
C CYS A 332 -13.82 -4.53 4.61
N PHE A 333 -14.15 -5.06 5.79
CA PHE A 333 -15.36 -4.69 6.51
C PHE A 333 -15.35 -3.18 6.83
N MET A 334 -14.22 -2.67 7.35
CA MET A 334 -14.10 -1.25 7.70
C MET A 334 -14.12 -0.32 6.49
N ASP A 335 -13.45 -0.68 5.39
CA ASP A 335 -13.52 0.11 4.15
C ASP A 335 -14.96 0.23 3.63
N CYS A 336 -15.72 -0.87 3.65
CA CYS A 336 -17.14 -0.83 3.29
C CYS A 336 -17.96 0.01 4.28
N TYR A 337 -17.71 -0.15 5.58
CA TYR A 337 -18.37 0.61 6.65
C TYR A 337 -18.21 2.11 6.46
N GLU A 338 -16.98 2.58 6.26
CA GLU A 338 -16.64 3.99 6.09
C GLU A 338 -17.24 4.57 4.80
N ARG A 339 -17.21 3.81 3.70
CA ARG A 339 -17.83 4.23 2.42
C ARG A 339 -19.34 4.38 2.51
N LEU A 340 -20.02 3.52 3.26
CA LEU A 340 -21.47 3.65 3.50
C LEU A 340 -21.77 4.90 4.33
N GLN A 341 -20.98 5.19 5.37
CA GLN A 341 -21.15 6.41 6.15
C GLN A 341 -20.92 7.68 5.31
N ALA A 342 -20.00 7.62 4.35
CA ALA A 342 -19.69 8.73 3.47
C ALA A 342 -20.67 8.88 2.29
N GLY A 343 -21.65 7.98 2.12
CA GLY A 343 -22.56 7.97 0.97
C GLY A 343 -21.85 7.73 -0.38
N ARG A 344 -20.73 7.00 -0.37
CA ARG A 344 -19.82 6.82 -1.53
C ARG A 344 -19.90 5.44 -2.19
N LEU A 345 -20.72 4.54 -1.66
CA LEU A 345 -21.02 3.27 -2.31
C LEU A 345 -22.19 3.46 -3.29
N PRO A 346 -22.09 2.95 -4.53
CA PRO A 346 -23.21 2.97 -5.48
C PRO A 346 -24.41 2.13 -5.01
#